data_AF-A0A3P6A1V4-F1
#
_entry.id   AF-A0A3P6A1V4-F1
#
_cell.length_a   1.000
_cell.length_b   1.000
_cell.length_c   1.000
_cell.angle_alpha   90.00
_cell.angle_beta   90.00
_cell.angle_gamma   90.00
#
_symmetry.space_group_name_H-M   'P 1'
#
loop_
_entity.id
_entity.type
_entity.pdbx_description
1 polymer ?
#
loop_
_entity_poly.entity_id
_entity_poly.type
_entity_poly.pdbx_seq_one_letter_code
_entity_poly.pdbx_strand_id
1 'polypeptide(L)'
;TIITCVSFTFRFFQLRSRRDIISQLPDDLLLRILSSLSLKEVMATSFLSQRWRSLWKLGSKLKIGNKDFSELLVKWISRSLAISNPQILKSLDIKLIPGELDRNINSLYRFSSLVKTAVSCGLRELKIEFLYTSLELPSIFYACGTLETLILCRLHFADGPPNGSLSSLKTLCLLSVKFSRDESVQKLLSICPVLEELVVRRSGYSNVEIFTINVPSLTSLSIDYIRVGSHQPAGVHGFVINAPSLRYLNIRDRHSNYLLFTNMPELVKANVEAVCDQSESLIGSLASVRHLSLCSKSSNIPYHAGTSFAFLEHLELCTCSSECWNLLSRIITDPLTLRVLKLKSVVLVVIFHDGHRFLLKTVIEKK
;
A
#
# COMPACT_ATOMS: atom_id res chain seq x y z
N THR A 1 3.43 5.82 -31.93
CA THR A 1 4.14 7.10 -32.15
C THR A 1 5.59 7.05 -31.71
N ILE A 2 5.93 6.42 -30.56
CA ILE A 2 7.33 6.25 -30.13
C ILE A 2 8.06 5.18 -30.95
N ILE A 3 7.46 4.02 -31.26
CA ILE A 3 8.05 3.02 -32.19
C ILE A 3 8.18 3.57 -33.60
N THR A 4 7.19 4.32 -34.08
CA THR A 4 7.34 5.01 -35.35
C THR A 4 8.43 6.05 -35.23
N CYS A 5 8.56 6.84 -34.16
CA CYS A 5 9.74 7.69 -33.99
C CYS A 5 11.04 6.90 -33.96
N VAL A 6 11.19 5.83 -33.18
CA VAL A 6 12.44 5.06 -33.01
C VAL A 6 12.77 4.24 -34.27
N SER A 7 11.83 3.49 -34.83
CA SER A 7 12.00 2.71 -36.06
C SER A 7 12.04 3.56 -37.33
N PHE A 8 11.32 4.70 -37.37
CA PHE A 8 11.42 5.66 -38.48
C PHE A 8 12.68 6.50 -38.35
N THR A 9 13.17 6.84 -37.15
CA THR A 9 14.54 7.38 -37.01
C THR A 9 15.58 6.36 -37.46
N PHE A 10 15.40 5.06 -37.17
CA PHE A 10 16.36 4.04 -37.59
C PHE A 10 16.37 3.82 -39.11
N ARG A 11 15.20 3.78 -39.77
CA ARG A 11 15.10 3.64 -41.25
C ARG A 11 15.42 4.93 -42.02
N PHE A 12 15.11 6.10 -41.47
CA PHE A 12 15.34 7.38 -42.16
C PHE A 12 16.77 7.93 -41.98
N PHE A 13 17.49 7.52 -40.92
CA PHE A 13 18.91 7.91 -40.74
C PHE A 13 19.93 7.02 -41.48
N GLN A 14 19.52 5.88 -42.06
CA GLN A 14 20.42 5.09 -42.91
C GLN A 14 20.68 5.72 -44.30
N LEU A 15 19.91 6.73 -44.73
CA LEU A 15 20.03 7.35 -46.06
C LEU A 15 20.73 8.72 -46.07
N ARG A 16 21.23 9.21 -44.93
CA ARG A 16 22.08 10.41 -44.88
C ARG A 16 23.02 10.28 -43.69
N SER A 17 24.32 10.34 -43.94
CA SER A 17 25.38 10.38 -42.92
C SER A 17 25.04 11.33 -41.76
N ARG A 18 24.40 10.78 -40.73
CA ARG A 18 24.15 11.42 -39.44
C ARG A 18 24.27 10.32 -38.41
N ARG A 19 25.24 10.50 -37.51
CA ARG A 19 25.58 9.61 -36.40
C ARG A 19 24.34 9.00 -35.74
N ASP A 20 24.39 7.72 -35.42
CA ASP A 20 23.38 7.05 -34.60
C ASP A 20 23.46 7.58 -33.16
N ILE A 21 22.78 8.71 -32.92
CA ILE A 21 22.78 9.42 -31.63
C ILE A 21 22.19 8.53 -30.53
N ILE A 22 21.21 7.69 -30.86
CA ILE A 22 20.52 6.82 -29.91
C ILE A 22 21.48 5.75 -29.39
N SER A 23 22.29 5.14 -30.26
CA SER A 23 23.32 4.18 -29.84
C SER A 23 24.49 4.82 -29.08
N GLN A 24 24.64 6.15 -29.12
CA GLN A 24 25.64 6.89 -28.35
C GLN A 24 25.15 7.32 -26.96
N LEU A 25 23.86 7.19 -26.65
CA LEU A 25 23.34 7.49 -25.31
C LEU A 25 23.99 6.55 -24.28
N PRO A 26 24.28 7.01 -23.05
CA PRO A 26 24.75 6.13 -21.99
C PRO A 26 23.62 5.23 -21.45
N ASP A 27 24.01 4.13 -20.79
CA ASP A 27 23.11 3.04 -20.39
C ASP A 27 21.97 3.50 -19.48
N ASP A 28 22.21 4.49 -18.63
CA ASP A 28 21.22 5.10 -17.73
C ASP A 28 20.06 5.77 -18.47
N LEU A 29 20.36 6.52 -19.55
CA LEU A 29 19.35 7.13 -20.41
C LEU A 29 18.58 6.08 -21.19
N LEU A 30 19.25 5.03 -21.66
CA LEU A 30 18.61 3.91 -22.35
C LEU A 30 17.67 3.13 -21.42
N LEU A 31 18.08 2.89 -20.17
CA LEU A 31 17.24 2.29 -19.13
C LEU A 31 16.01 3.15 -18.82
N ARG A 32 16.18 4.48 -18.77
CA ARG A 32 15.06 5.40 -18.59
C ARG A 32 14.08 5.36 -19.77
N ILE A 33 14.58 5.28 -21.01
CA ILE A 33 13.73 5.07 -22.20
C ILE A 33 12.98 3.74 -22.06
N LEU A 34 13.69 2.63 -21.81
CA LEU A 34 13.10 1.29 -21.66
C LEU A 34 12.00 1.24 -20.59
N SER A 35 12.17 1.96 -19.47
CA SER A 35 11.17 2.05 -18.39
C SER A 35 9.85 2.71 -18.79
N SER A 36 9.85 3.46 -19.90
CA SER A 36 8.68 4.16 -20.45
C SER A 36 7.97 3.39 -21.57
N LEU A 37 8.58 2.30 -22.05
CA LEU A 37 8.08 1.49 -23.16
C LEU A 37 7.14 0.38 -22.66
N SER A 38 6.18 0.00 -23.50
CA SER A 38 5.41 -1.23 -23.34
C SER A 38 6.31 -2.47 -23.48
N LEU A 39 5.85 -3.62 -23.01
CA LEU A 39 6.63 -4.86 -23.13
C LEU A 39 6.93 -5.22 -24.59
N LYS A 40 5.96 -5.04 -25.49
CA LYS A 40 6.13 -5.28 -26.93
C LYS A 40 7.20 -4.35 -27.53
N GLU A 41 7.25 -3.11 -27.08
CA GLU A 41 8.29 -2.15 -27.46
C GLU A 41 9.65 -2.55 -26.93
N VAL A 42 9.75 -2.96 -25.66
CA VAL A 42 10.98 -3.48 -25.06
C VAL A 42 11.49 -4.69 -25.86
N MET A 43 10.62 -5.65 -26.17
CA MET A 43 10.96 -6.78 -27.02
C MET A 43 11.46 -6.31 -28.40
N ALA A 44 10.78 -5.37 -29.06
CA ALA A 44 11.21 -4.83 -30.35
C ALA A 44 12.59 -4.18 -30.27
N THR A 45 12.86 -3.40 -29.21
CA THR A 45 14.19 -2.78 -29.00
C THR A 45 15.29 -3.81 -28.79
N SER A 46 14.98 -4.97 -28.19
CA SER A 46 15.95 -6.05 -28.00
C SER A 46 16.47 -6.67 -29.30
N PHE A 47 15.79 -6.44 -30.42
CA PHE A 47 16.24 -6.83 -31.76
C PHE A 47 17.09 -5.77 -32.46
N LEU A 48 17.18 -4.55 -31.92
CA LEU A 48 17.94 -3.45 -32.54
C LEU A 48 19.46 -3.61 -32.34
N SER A 49 19.90 -4.13 -31.19
CA SER A 49 21.32 -4.44 -30.95
C SER A 49 21.51 -5.37 -29.74
N GLN A 50 22.71 -5.94 -29.60
CA GLN A 50 23.10 -6.69 -28.40
C GLN A 50 23.02 -5.85 -27.13
N ARG A 51 23.37 -4.55 -27.20
CA ARG A 51 23.34 -3.61 -26.06
C ARG A 51 21.90 -3.38 -25.58
N TRP A 52 20.96 -3.14 -26.48
CA TRP A 52 19.54 -3.02 -26.14
C TRP A 52 18.98 -4.32 -25.54
N ARG A 53 19.43 -5.47 -26.04
CA ARG A 53 19.06 -6.81 -25.53
C ARG A 53 19.58 -7.09 -24.12
N SER A 54 20.75 -6.57 -23.75
CA SER A 54 21.28 -6.70 -22.38
C SER A 54 20.69 -5.67 -21.43
N LEU A 55 20.46 -4.44 -21.89
CA LEU A 55 20.01 -3.33 -21.04
C LEU A 55 18.60 -3.51 -20.49
N TRP A 56 17.65 -3.99 -21.28
CA TRP A 56 16.29 -4.16 -20.73
C TRP A 56 16.24 -5.17 -19.59
N LYS A 57 17.17 -6.14 -19.57
CA LYS A 57 17.34 -7.06 -18.45
C LYS A 57 17.76 -6.26 -17.22
N LEU A 58 18.79 -5.42 -17.33
CA LEU A 58 19.22 -4.52 -16.25
C LEU A 58 18.11 -3.57 -15.75
N GLY A 59 17.07 -3.36 -16.57
CA GLY A 59 15.82 -2.72 -16.16
C GLY A 59 15.15 -3.50 -15.03
N SER A 60 15.27 -2.98 -13.80
CA SER A 60 14.85 -3.69 -12.60
C SER A 60 13.33 -3.77 -12.40
N LYS A 61 12.51 -3.23 -13.32
CA LYS A 61 11.06 -3.14 -13.17
C LYS A 61 10.33 -3.50 -14.47
N LEU A 62 9.51 -4.55 -14.41
CA LEU A 62 8.71 -5.02 -15.53
C LEU A 62 7.23 -4.74 -15.26
N LYS A 63 6.56 -4.09 -16.21
CA LYS A 63 5.10 -3.88 -16.18
C LYS A 63 4.45 -4.68 -17.29
N ILE A 64 3.46 -5.49 -16.95
CA ILE A 64 2.76 -6.36 -17.90
C ILE A 64 1.27 -6.07 -17.78
N GLY A 65 0.70 -5.52 -18.86
CA GLY A 65 -0.73 -5.34 -18.99
C GLY A 65 -1.41 -6.54 -19.65
N ASN A 66 -2.73 -6.47 -19.75
CA ASN A 66 -3.53 -7.52 -20.36
C ASN A 66 -3.15 -7.78 -21.83
N LYS A 67 -2.96 -6.72 -22.61
CA LYS A 67 -2.53 -6.79 -24.02
C LYS A 67 -1.13 -7.40 -24.20
N ASP A 68 -0.34 -7.44 -23.13
CA ASP A 68 1.01 -7.99 -23.11
C ASP A 68 1.03 -9.49 -22.72
N PHE A 69 -0.11 -10.06 -22.32
CA PHE A 69 -0.22 -11.46 -21.88
C PHE A 69 -0.35 -12.49 -23.03
N SER A 70 0.08 -12.11 -24.23
CA SER A 70 0.20 -13.04 -25.36
C SER A 70 1.23 -14.14 -25.05
N GLU A 71 1.00 -15.33 -25.57
CA GLU A 71 1.89 -16.48 -25.34
C GLU A 71 3.33 -16.22 -25.77
N LEU A 72 3.50 -15.52 -26.90
CA LEU A 72 4.81 -15.19 -27.45
C LEU A 72 5.58 -14.24 -26.52
N LEU A 73 4.91 -13.22 -25.98
CA LEU A 73 5.51 -12.26 -25.05
C LEU A 73 5.90 -12.94 -23.74
N VAL A 74 5.00 -13.72 -23.14
CA VAL A 74 5.27 -14.43 -21.88
C VAL A 74 6.42 -15.43 -22.06
N LYS A 75 6.40 -16.25 -23.13
CA LYS A 75 7.49 -17.18 -23.42
C LYS A 75 8.83 -16.47 -23.64
N TRP A 76 8.83 -15.33 -24.33
CA TRP A 76 10.04 -14.54 -24.54
C TRP A 76 10.57 -13.94 -23.23
N ILE A 77 9.70 -13.41 -22.37
CA ILE A 77 10.09 -12.93 -21.04
C ILE A 77 10.70 -14.08 -20.25
N SER A 78 9.97 -15.20 -20.11
CA SER A 78 10.41 -16.33 -19.30
C SER A 78 11.76 -16.87 -19.78
N ARG A 79 11.95 -17.04 -21.09
CA ARG A 79 13.24 -17.46 -21.66
C ARG A 79 14.34 -16.42 -21.41
N SER A 80 14.04 -15.15 -21.60
CA SER A 80 15.03 -14.10 -21.44
C SER A 80 15.48 -13.93 -20.00
N LEU A 81 14.54 -14.02 -19.05
CA LEU A 81 14.82 -14.00 -17.61
C LEU A 81 15.59 -15.25 -17.18
N ALA A 82 15.24 -16.44 -17.68
CA ALA A 82 15.94 -17.68 -17.39
C ALA A 82 17.41 -17.68 -17.85
N ILE A 83 17.72 -16.96 -18.94
CA ILE A 83 19.10 -16.79 -19.46
C ILE A 83 19.87 -15.68 -18.71
N SER A 84 19.19 -14.92 -17.85
CA SER A 84 19.78 -13.77 -17.16
C SER A 84 20.28 -14.17 -15.76
N ASN A 85 21.34 -13.51 -15.28
CA ASN A 85 21.84 -13.74 -13.92
C ASN A 85 20.73 -13.56 -12.86
N PRO A 86 20.76 -14.35 -11.77
CA PRO A 86 19.89 -14.10 -10.64
C PRO A 86 20.12 -12.68 -10.09
N GLN A 87 19.04 -12.02 -9.63
CA GLN A 87 18.93 -10.66 -9.07
C GLN A 87 18.68 -9.48 -10.03
N ILE A 88 18.43 -9.76 -11.30
CA ILE A 88 18.22 -8.69 -12.28
C ILE A 88 16.81 -8.06 -12.18
N LEU A 89 15.77 -8.88 -11.97
CA LEU A 89 14.39 -8.42 -11.89
C LEU A 89 14.02 -8.08 -10.44
N LYS A 90 13.96 -6.79 -10.09
CA LYS A 90 13.60 -6.35 -8.74
C LYS A 90 12.09 -6.21 -8.55
N SER A 91 11.36 -5.74 -9.57
CA SER A 91 9.94 -5.40 -9.48
C SER A 91 9.16 -5.94 -10.67
N LEU A 92 7.99 -6.52 -10.39
CA LEU A 92 7.05 -7.04 -11.38
C LEU A 92 5.65 -6.50 -11.07
N ASP A 93 5.06 -5.76 -12.01
CA ASP A 93 3.69 -5.23 -11.93
C ASP A 93 2.83 -5.89 -13.00
N ILE A 94 1.87 -6.72 -12.58
CA ILE A 94 0.98 -7.47 -13.45
C ILE A 94 -0.43 -6.90 -13.30
N LYS A 95 -1.02 -6.49 -14.42
CA LYS A 95 -2.42 -6.06 -14.48
C LYS A 95 -3.21 -6.89 -15.48
N LEU A 96 -4.17 -7.65 -14.98
CA LEU A 96 -5.03 -8.56 -15.73
C LEU A 96 -6.50 -8.12 -15.63
N ILE A 97 -7.18 -8.08 -16.78
CA ILE A 97 -8.59 -7.65 -16.89
C ILE A 97 -9.42 -8.80 -17.49
N PRO A 98 -10.40 -9.36 -16.76
CA PRO A 98 -11.13 -10.54 -17.21
C PRO A 98 -11.88 -10.37 -18.53
N GLY A 99 -12.32 -9.16 -18.88
CA GLY A 99 -13.09 -8.91 -20.10
C GLY A 99 -12.30 -9.06 -21.41
N GLU A 100 -10.97 -9.02 -21.36
CA GLU A 100 -10.11 -9.29 -22.52
C GLU A 100 -9.25 -10.56 -22.33
N LEU A 101 -9.39 -11.23 -21.17
CA LEU A 101 -8.95 -12.61 -21.02
C LEU A 101 -10.10 -13.50 -21.53
N ASP A 102 -9.83 -14.41 -22.46
CA ASP A 102 -10.59 -15.66 -22.41
C ASP A 102 -10.44 -16.17 -20.97
N ARG A 103 -11.54 -16.60 -20.34
CA ARG A 103 -11.55 -17.36 -19.07
C ARG A 103 -10.88 -18.73 -19.23
N ASN A 104 -9.81 -18.78 -20.02
CA ASN A 104 -9.05 -19.95 -20.36
C ASN A 104 -7.99 -20.20 -19.30
N ILE A 105 -7.88 -21.46 -18.91
CA ILE A 105 -6.84 -22.05 -18.06
C ILE A 105 -5.42 -21.56 -18.47
N ASN A 106 -5.24 -21.29 -19.77
CA ASN A 106 -3.96 -20.88 -20.35
C ASN A 106 -3.43 -19.54 -19.80
N SER A 107 -4.29 -18.59 -19.43
CA SER A 107 -3.85 -17.29 -18.88
C SER A 107 -3.36 -17.42 -17.44
N LEU A 108 -4.01 -18.25 -16.61
CA LEU A 108 -3.56 -18.57 -15.26
C LEU A 108 -2.25 -19.36 -15.29
N TYR A 109 -2.10 -20.29 -16.23
CA TYR A 109 -0.84 -21.00 -16.45
C TYR A 109 0.31 -20.04 -16.82
N ARG A 110 0.06 -19.11 -17.73
CA ARG A 110 1.05 -18.07 -18.11
C ARG A 110 1.42 -17.19 -16.93
N PHE A 111 0.45 -16.80 -16.11
CA PHE A 111 0.69 -16.05 -14.88
C PHE A 111 1.58 -16.84 -13.92
N SER A 112 1.22 -18.09 -13.63
CA SER A 112 1.97 -18.96 -12.73
C SER A 112 3.42 -19.16 -13.20
N SER A 113 3.61 -19.41 -14.51
CA SER A 113 4.93 -19.57 -15.12
C SER A 113 5.79 -18.30 -15.03
N LEU A 114 5.19 -17.14 -15.30
CA LEU A 114 5.86 -15.85 -15.22
C LEU A 114 6.29 -15.53 -13.77
N VAL A 115 5.38 -15.68 -12.81
CA VAL A 115 5.68 -15.46 -11.38
C VAL A 115 6.76 -16.41 -10.91
N LYS A 116 6.69 -17.70 -11.28
CA LYS A 116 7.73 -18.68 -10.98
C LYS A 116 9.10 -18.24 -11.51
N THR A 117 9.15 -17.80 -12.76
CA THR A 117 10.40 -17.32 -13.36
C THR A 117 10.93 -16.10 -12.64
N ALA A 118 10.06 -15.12 -12.33
CA ALA A 118 10.44 -13.90 -11.64
C ALA A 118 11.00 -14.17 -10.23
N VAL A 119 10.34 -15.06 -9.47
CA VAL A 119 10.81 -15.51 -8.15
C VAL A 119 12.20 -16.13 -8.25
N SER A 120 12.45 -17.01 -9.24
CA SER A 120 13.78 -17.58 -9.47
C SER A 120 14.84 -16.54 -9.86
N CYS A 121 14.45 -15.37 -10.36
CA CYS A 121 15.34 -14.26 -10.65
C CYS A 121 15.59 -13.33 -9.44
N GLY A 122 15.11 -13.66 -8.25
CA GLY A 122 15.33 -12.85 -7.04
C GLY A 122 14.40 -11.63 -6.94
N LEU A 123 13.12 -11.80 -7.31
CA LEU A 123 12.09 -10.76 -7.24
C LEU A 123 11.98 -10.17 -5.82
N ARG A 124 11.94 -8.84 -5.72
CA ARG A 124 11.78 -8.11 -4.45
C ARG A 124 10.41 -7.45 -4.29
N GLU A 125 9.80 -6.99 -5.36
CA GLU A 125 8.49 -6.34 -5.36
C GLU A 125 7.56 -7.02 -6.37
N LEU A 126 6.42 -7.49 -5.90
CA LEU A 126 5.36 -8.03 -6.75
C LEU A 126 4.08 -7.23 -6.55
N LYS A 127 3.56 -6.66 -7.64
CA LYS A 127 2.24 -6.05 -7.67
C LYS A 127 1.34 -6.81 -8.62
N ILE A 128 0.17 -7.21 -8.14
CA ILE A 128 -0.84 -7.94 -8.91
C ILE A 128 -2.15 -7.20 -8.81
N GLU A 129 -2.70 -6.83 -9.96
CA GLU A 129 -4.05 -6.33 -10.12
C GLU A 129 -4.83 -7.31 -10.99
N PHE A 130 -5.84 -7.97 -10.42
CA PHE A 130 -6.59 -9.00 -11.13
C PHE A 130 -8.10 -8.82 -10.94
N LEU A 131 -8.68 -7.92 -11.74
CA LEU A 131 -10.00 -7.32 -11.53
C LEU A 131 -11.10 -8.35 -11.26
N TYR A 132 -11.40 -8.56 -9.99
CA TYR A 132 -12.53 -9.32 -9.48
C TYR A 132 -12.55 -10.83 -9.77
N THR A 133 -11.39 -11.42 -10.06
CA THR A 133 -11.24 -12.87 -10.24
C THR A 133 -10.49 -13.52 -9.09
N SER A 134 -10.75 -14.81 -8.86
CA SER A 134 -10.01 -15.63 -7.91
C SER A 134 -8.56 -15.80 -8.36
N LEU A 135 -7.63 -15.54 -7.44
CA LEU A 135 -6.21 -15.72 -7.63
C LEU A 135 -5.66 -16.71 -6.62
N GLU A 136 -5.03 -17.75 -7.13
CA GLU A 136 -4.16 -18.64 -6.38
C GLU A 136 -2.71 -18.31 -6.73
N LEU A 137 -1.92 -17.95 -5.71
CA LEU A 137 -0.50 -17.75 -5.91
C LEU A 137 0.22 -19.10 -6.00
N PRO A 138 1.18 -19.28 -6.94
CA PRO A 138 1.94 -20.52 -7.06
C PRO A 138 2.69 -20.86 -5.77
N SER A 139 2.83 -22.15 -5.42
CA SER A 139 3.49 -22.58 -4.16
C SER A 139 4.89 -22.02 -3.96
N ILE A 140 5.67 -21.86 -5.04
CA ILE A 140 7.02 -21.28 -5.00
C ILE A 140 7.05 -19.84 -4.47
N PHE A 141 5.94 -19.12 -4.60
CA PHE A 141 5.78 -17.77 -4.06
C PHE A 141 5.98 -17.78 -2.53
N TYR A 142 5.43 -18.79 -1.86
CA TYR A 142 5.49 -19.00 -0.41
C TYR A 142 6.81 -19.62 0.08
N ALA A 143 7.79 -19.76 -0.81
CA ALA A 143 9.16 -20.14 -0.48
C ALA A 143 10.16 -19.05 -0.95
N CYS A 144 9.67 -17.90 -1.41
CA CYS A 144 10.50 -16.84 -1.94
C CYS A 144 11.20 -16.08 -0.79
N GLY A 145 12.51 -16.30 -0.64
CA GLY A 145 13.34 -15.63 0.35
C GLY A 145 13.89 -14.25 -0.07
N THR A 146 13.39 -13.65 -1.15
CA THR A 146 13.85 -12.33 -1.62
C THR A 146 12.73 -11.30 -1.72
N LEU A 147 11.47 -11.72 -1.62
CA LEU A 147 10.32 -10.85 -1.82
C LEU A 147 10.10 -9.98 -0.58
N GLU A 148 10.30 -8.68 -0.73
CA GLU A 148 10.20 -7.67 0.32
C GLU A 148 8.83 -6.97 0.31
N THR A 149 8.22 -6.81 -0.87
CA THR A 149 6.98 -6.05 -1.06
C THR A 149 5.96 -6.83 -1.90
N LEU A 150 4.74 -6.97 -1.38
CA LEU A 150 3.59 -7.56 -2.07
C LEU A 150 2.42 -6.59 -2.10
N ILE A 151 1.91 -6.31 -3.30
CA ILE A 151 0.77 -5.42 -3.51
C ILE A 151 -0.33 -6.17 -4.25
N LEU A 152 -1.44 -6.44 -3.58
CA LEU A 152 -2.62 -7.11 -4.14
C LEU A 152 -3.72 -6.09 -4.37
N CYS A 153 -4.19 -5.97 -5.61
CA CYS A 153 -5.19 -4.98 -6.02
C CYS A 153 -6.42 -5.64 -6.65
N ARG A 154 -7.61 -5.30 -6.17
CA ARG A 154 -8.91 -5.59 -6.80
C ARG A 154 -9.07 -7.06 -7.22
N LEU A 155 -8.74 -8.00 -6.35
CA LEU A 155 -8.77 -9.44 -6.64
C LEU A 155 -9.45 -10.22 -5.53
N HIS A 156 -9.86 -11.45 -5.82
CA HIS A 156 -10.29 -12.41 -4.81
C HIS A 156 -9.10 -13.31 -4.47
N PHE A 157 -8.56 -13.16 -3.26
CA PHE A 157 -7.43 -13.94 -2.77
C PHE A 157 -7.92 -15.29 -2.23
N ALA A 158 -7.47 -16.37 -2.85
CA ALA A 158 -7.70 -17.72 -2.36
C ALA A 158 -6.70 -18.07 -1.25
N ASP A 159 -7.11 -18.91 -0.31
CA ASP A 159 -6.27 -19.33 0.82
C ASP A 159 -4.92 -19.88 0.36
N GLY A 160 -3.83 -19.41 0.97
CA GLY A 160 -2.50 -19.92 0.74
C GLY A 160 -2.29 -21.35 1.27
N PRO A 161 -1.24 -22.05 0.82
CA PRO A 161 -0.89 -23.37 1.33
C PRO A 161 -0.61 -23.30 2.84
N PRO A 162 -0.99 -24.33 3.62
CA PRO A 162 -0.91 -24.30 5.08
C PRO A 162 0.50 -24.11 5.64
N ASN A 163 1.54 -24.53 4.89
CA ASN A 163 2.94 -24.53 5.34
C ASN A 163 3.79 -23.44 4.66
N GLY A 164 3.16 -22.47 3.99
CA GLY A 164 3.87 -21.40 3.28
C GLY A 164 4.49 -20.37 4.23
N SER A 165 5.60 -19.73 3.83
CA SER A 165 6.19 -18.60 4.56
C SER A 165 6.77 -17.54 3.64
N LEU A 166 6.40 -16.29 3.89
CA LEU A 166 6.93 -15.10 3.23
C LEU A 166 7.96 -14.44 4.14
N SER A 167 9.07 -15.15 4.35
CA SER A 167 10.07 -14.86 5.40
C SER A 167 10.84 -13.54 5.22
N SER A 168 10.78 -12.93 4.05
CA SER A 168 11.44 -11.64 3.75
C SER A 168 10.45 -10.49 3.53
N LEU A 169 9.14 -10.75 3.63
CA LEU A 169 8.12 -9.79 3.27
C LEU A 169 7.98 -8.73 4.38
N LYS A 170 8.39 -7.51 4.05
CA LYS A 170 8.34 -6.35 4.93
C LYS A 170 7.13 -5.47 4.70
N THR A 171 6.65 -5.40 3.45
CA THR A 171 5.52 -4.54 3.07
C THR A 171 4.42 -5.35 2.40
N LEU A 172 3.20 -5.25 2.94
CA LEU A 172 2.00 -5.86 2.37
C LEU A 172 0.93 -4.78 2.13
N CYS A 173 0.49 -4.66 0.88
CA CYS A 173 -0.57 -3.75 0.49
C CYS A 173 -1.79 -4.54 -0.03
N LEU A 174 -2.92 -4.44 0.66
CA LEU A 174 -4.19 -5.07 0.33
C LEU A 174 -5.18 -3.99 -0.13
N LEU A 175 -5.32 -3.82 -1.44
CA LEU A 175 -6.08 -2.74 -2.06
C LEU A 175 -7.36 -3.26 -2.71
N SER A 176 -8.50 -3.16 -2.03
CA SER A 176 -9.80 -3.71 -2.44
C SER A 176 -9.72 -5.21 -2.70
N VAL A 177 -9.19 -5.97 -1.75
CA VAL A 177 -9.09 -7.43 -1.84
C VAL A 177 -10.33 -8.08 -1.22
N LYS A 178 -10.82 -9.13 -1.87
CA LYS A 178 -11.84 -10.06 -1.35
C LYS A 178 -11.13 -11.32 -0.86
N PHE A 179 -11.61 -11.92 0.22
CA PHE A 179 -11.06 -13.15 0.79
C PHE A 179 -12.08 -14.28 0.71
N SER A 180 -11.63 -15.53 0.74
CA SER A 180 -12.54 -16.68 0.73
C SER A 180 -13.35 -16.77 2.03
N ARG A 181 -12.71 -16.48 3.17
CA ARG A 181 -13.30 -16.43 4.52
C ARG A 181 -12.67 -15.30 5.33
N ASP A 182 -13.25 -14.98 6.48
CA ASP A 182 -12.68 -13.99 7.40
C ASP A 182 -11.34 -14.49 7.99
N GLU A 183 -11.21 -15.80 8.28
CA GLU A 183 -9.96 -16.37 8.79
C GLU A 183 -8.81 -16.33 7.77
N SER A 184 -9.11 -16.19 6.48
CA SER A 184 -8.12 -16.08 5.40
C SER A 184 -7.16 -14.90 5.59
N VAL A 185 -7.66 -13.80 6.18
CA VAL A 185 -6.84 -12.62 6.49
C VAL A 185 -5.79 -12.96 7.53
N GLN A 186 -6.21 -13.59 8.63
CA GLN A 186 -5.29 -13.98 9.71
C GLN A 186 -4.26 -15.00 9.21
N LYS A 187 -4.69 -15.95 8.36
CA LYS A 187 -3.80 -16.93 7.74
C LYS A 187 -2.77 -16.29 6.81
N LEU A 188 -3.16 -15.26 6.04
CA LEU A 188 -2.22 -14.51 5.20
C LEU A 188 -1.20 -13.71 6.04
N LEU A 189 -1.65 -13.11 7.13
CA LEU A 189 -0.77 -12.33 8.00
C LEU A 189 0.18 -13.22 8.80
N SER A 190 -0.26 -14.41 9.23
CA SER A 190 0.58 -15.34 10.02
C SER A 190 1.75 -15.93 9.24
N ILE A 191 1.67 -15.98 7.90
CA ILE A 191 2.78 -16.43 7.05
C ILE A 191 3.80 -15.32 6.76
N CYS A 192 3.63 -14.11 7.28
CA CYS A 192 4.51 -12.94 7.07
C CYS A 192 5.23 -12.54 8.37
N PRO A 193 6.23 -13.30 8.86
CA PRO A 193 6.77 -13.14 10.21
C PRO A 193 7.58 -11.86 10.46
N VAL A 194 8.06 -11.20 9.40
CA VAL A 194 8.89 -9.98 9.47
C VAL A 194 8.18 -8.76 8.89
N LEU A 195 6.83 -8.79 8.84
CA LEU A 195 6.05 -7.73 8.24
C LEU A 195 6.18 -6.43 9.06
N GLU A 196 6.69 -5.38 8.43
CA GLU A 196 6.94 -4.06 9.04
C GLU A 196 5.85 -3.04 8.67
N GLU A 197 5.29 -3.12 7.46
CA GLU A 197 4.28 -2.21 6.93
C GLU A 197 3.07 -2.94 6.34
N LEU A 198 1.87 -2.54 6.78
CA LEU A 198 0.60 -3.06 6.28
C LEU A 198 -0.30 -1.91 5.82
N VAL A 199 -0.68 -1.92 4.55
CA VAL A 199 -1.65 -0.99 3.97
C VAL A 199 -2.92 -1.75 3.61
N VAL A 200 -4.03 -1.44 4.25
CA VAL A 200 -5.34 -2.03 3.96
C VAL A 200 -6.25 -0.93 3.42
N ARG A 201 -6.64 -1.06 2.15
CA ARG A 201 -7.68 -0.22 1.56
C ARG A 201 -8.91 -1.07 1.30
N ARG A 202 -9.98 -0.86 2.06
CA ARG A 202 -11.28 -1.51 1.85
C ARG A 202 -12.12 -0.71 0.87
N SER A 203 -12.99 -1.42 0.16
CA SER A 203 -14.06 -0.82 -0.65
C SER A 203 -15.31 -1.70 -0.59
N GLY A 204 -16.38 -1.33 -1.30
CA GLY A 204 -17.58 -2.17 -1.43
C GLY A 204 -17.36 -3.55 -2.06
N TYR A 205 -16.15 -3.86 -2.52
CA TYR A 205 -15.76 -5.19 -3.00
C TYR A 205 -15.21 -6.12 -1.90
N SER A 206 -14.78 -5.56 -0.77
CA SER A 206 -14.24 -6.34 0.36
C SER A 206 -15.38 -6.99 1.14
N ASN A 207 -15.22 -8.27 1.51
CA ASN A 207 -16.25 -9.09 2.13
C ASN A 207 -16.01 -9.45 3.60
N VAL A 208 -14.82 -9.15 4.14
CA VAL A 208 -14.46 -9.51 5.52
C VAL A 208 -15.21 -8.59 6.48
N GLU A 209 -15.95 -9.14 7.44
CA GLU A 209 -16.69 -8.33 8.39
C GLU A 209 -15.73 -7.71 9.40
N ILE A 210 -15.01 -8.55 10.15
CA ILE A 210 -14.00 -8.16 11.13
C ILE A 210 -12.59 -8.47 10.62
N PHE A 211 -11.86 -7.42 10.27
CA PHE A 211 -10.50 -7.54 9.79
C PHE A 211 -9.52 -7.61 10.97
N THR A 212 -9.10 -8.82 11.33
CA THR A 212 -8.20 -9.04 12.47
C THR A 212 -6.73 -8.95 12.03
N ILE A 213 -5.99 -8.02 12.63
CA ILE A 213 -4.57 -7.78 12.43
C ILE A 213 -3.85 -8.22 13.70
N ASN A 214 -3.21 -9.39 13.66
CA ASN A 214 -2.38 -9.89 14.75
C ASN A 214 -0.95 -10.04 14.25
N VAL A 215 -0.18 -8.95 14.28
CA VAL A 215 1.15 -8.88 13.67
C VAL A 215 2.12 -8.17 14.62
N PRO A 216 2.86 -8.93 15.46
CA PRO A 216 3.77 -8.36 16.45
C PRO A 216 4.92 -7.53 15.88
N SER A 217 5.38 -7.84 14.66
CA SER A 217 6.47 -7.13 13.97
C SER A 217 6.05 -5.80 13.33
N LEU A 218 4.75 -5.50 13.29
CA LEU A 218 4.20 -4.40 12.50
C LEU A 218 4.59 -3.05 13.09
N THR A 219 5.23 -2.21 12.30
CA THR A 219 5.68 -0.86 12.71
C THR A 219 4.81 0.26 12.13
N SER A 220 4.18 0.02 10.98
CA SER A 220 3.35 0.98 10.26
C SER A 220 2.05 0.31 9.77
N LEU A 221 0.91 0.92 10.12
CA LEU A 221 -0.41 0.47 9.71
C LEU A 221 -1.19 1.64 9.09
N SER A 222 -1.63 1.45 7.84
CA SER A 222 -2.54 2.38 7.17
C SER A 222 -3.82 1.68 6.74
N ILE A 223 -4.95 2.12 7.29
CA ILE A 223 -6.29 1.66 6.95
C ILE A 223 -7.05 2.78 6.26
N ASP A 224 -7.67 2.47 5.13
CA ASP A 224 -8.44 3.41 4.30
C ASP A 224 -9.71 2.72 3.82
N TYR A 225 -10.88 3.35 3.99
CA TYR A 225 -12.14 2.84 3.47
C TYR A 225 -12.69 3.78 2.41
N ILE A 226 -12.71 3.33 1.16
CA ILE A 226 -13.28 4.09 0.04
C ILE A 226 -14.69 3.57 -0.26
N ARG A 227 -15.70 4.37 0.09
CA ARG A 227 -17.10 4.05 -0.21
C ARG A 227 -17.41 4.22 -1.69
N VAL A 228 -18.10 3.23 -2.26
CA VAL A 228 -18.81 3.35 -3.54
C VAL A 228 -20.27 2.97 -3.25
N GLY A 229 -21.17 3.94 -3.18
CA GLY A 229 -22.61 3.71 -2.96
C GLY A 229 -23.15 4.16 -1.58
N SER A 230 -24.44 3.99 -1.35
CA SER A 230 -25.18 4.54 -0.18
C SER A 230 -25.54 3.53 0.90
N HIS A 231 -25.14 2.26 0.76
CA HIS A 231 -25.55 1.20 1.69
C HIS A 231 -24.49 1.00 2.77
N GLN A 232 -24.91 0.99 4.02
CA GLN A 232 -24.07 0.64 5.16
C GLN A 232 -24.27 -0.87 5.39
N PRO A 233 -23.20 -1.67 5.55
CA PRO A 233 -23.36 -3.09 5.83
C PRO A 233 -24.21 -3.25 7.08
N ALA A 234 -25.19 -4.16 7.04
CA ALA A 234 -25.88 -4.59 8.25
C ALA A 234 -24.92 -5.48 9.07
N GLY A 235 -24.92 -5.33 10.39
CA GLY A 235 -24.05 -6.11 11.29
C GLY A 235 -22.86 -5.35 11.85
N VAL A 236 -21.89 -6.11 12.37
CA VAL A 236 -20.67 -5.58 12.99
C VAL A 236 -19.55 -5.69 11.96
N HIS A 237 -18.95 -4.56 11.59
CA HIS A 237 -17.89 -4.51 10.58
C HIS A 237 -16.78 -3.56 11.01
N GLY A 238 -15.54 -4.04 10.94
CA GLY A 238 -14.52 -3.45 11.77
C GLY A 238 -13.11 -3.99 11.63
N PHE A 239 -12.28 -3.58 12.59
CA PHE A 239 -10.91 -4.02 12.74
C PHE A 239 -10.63 -4.41 14.19
N VAL A 240 -9.84 -5.47 14.35
CA VAL A 240 -9.20 -5.83 15.63
C VAL A 240 -7.70 -5.72 15.40
N ILE A 241 -7.01 -4.86 16.13
CA ILE A 241 -5.61 -4.54 15.91
C ILE A 241 -4.80 -4.94 17.14
N ASN A 242 -3.99 -5.98 16.96
CA ASN A 242 -2.94 -6.41 17.88
C ASN A 242 -1.57 -6.27 17.21
N ALA A 243 -0.90 -5.15 17.50
CA ALA A 243 0.40 -4.78 16.95
C ALA A 243 1.21 -4.02 18.01
N PRO A 244 1.85 -4.72 18.98
CA PRO A 244 2.56 -4.09 20.09
C PRO A 244 3.74 -3.18 19.67
N SER A 245 4.41 -3.49 18.55
CA SER A 245 5.55 -2.73 18.02
C SER A 245 5.13 -1.59 17.07
N LEU A 246 3.83 -1.26 17.02
CA LEU A 246 3.31 -0.27 16.08
C LEU A 246 3.75 1.13 16.46
N ARG A 247 4.41 1.83 15.52
CA ARG A 247 4.93 3.19 15.70
C ARG A 247 4.10 4.23 14.95
N TYR A 248 3.52 3.84 13.82
CA TYR A 248 2.72 4.71 12.95
C TYR A 248 1.36 4.09 12.67
N LEU A 249 0.30 4.82 13.02
CA LEU A 249 -1.08 4.43 12.76
C LEU A 249 -1.77 5.50 11.93
N ASN A 250 -2.39 5.11 10.82
CA ASN A 250 -3.24 5.96 10.00
C ASN A 250 -4.56 5.23 9.71
N ILE A 251 -5.68 5.74 10.19
CA ILE A 251 -7.01 5.19 9.95
C ILE A 251 -7.86 6.28 9.29
N ARG A 252 -8.41 5.96 8.12
CA ARG A 252 -9.45 6.75 7.45
C ARG A 252 -10.63 5.85 7.17
N ASP A 253 -11.45 5.65 8.18
CA ASP A 253 -12.59 4.75 8.13
C ASP A 253 -13.78 5.30 8.92
N ARG A 254 -14.63 6.04 8.21
CA ARG A 254 -15.89 6.57 8.75
C ARG A 254 -17.07 5.61 8.64
N HIS A 255 -16.83 4.33 8.30
CA HIS A 255 -17.90 3.38 7.99
C HIS A 255 -17.96 2.23 8.98
N SER A 256 -16.81 1.72 9.40
CA SER A 256 -16.74 0.70 10.45
C SER A 256 -17.37 1.17 11.76
N ASN A 257 -18.15 0.29 12.37
CA ASN A 257 -18.79 0.50 13.67
C ASN A 257 -18.06 -0.26 14.79
N TYR A 258 -17.01 -1.00 14.46
CA TYR A 258 -16.24 -1.78 15.42
C TYR A 258 -14.74 -1.58 15.20
N LEU A 259 -14.05 -1.05 16.21
CA LEU A 259 -12.60 -0.85 16.19
C LEU A 259 -12.07 -1.22 17.58
N LEU A 260 -11.34 -2.32 17.64
CA LEU A 260 -10.70 -2.78 18.88
C LEU A 260 -9.19 -2.70 18.73
N PHE A 261 -8.55 -2.08 19.73
CA PHE A 261 -7.11 -1.97 19.82
C PHE A 261 -6.65 -2.71 21.07
N THR A 262 -5.57 -3.48 20.94
CA THR A 262 -4.77 -3.88 22.11
C THR A 262 -3.80 -2.76 22.47
N ASN A 263 -3.09 -2.92 23.59
CA ASN A 263 -2.06 -1.99 23.99
C ASN A 263 -0.99 -1.81 22.89
N MET A 264 -0.67 -0.55 22.55
CA MET A 264 0.33 -0.16 21.54
C MET A 264 1.37 0.77 22.19
N PRO A 265 2.26 0.22 23.04
CA PRO A 265 3.16 1.04 23.87
C PRO A 265 4.16 1.86 23.06
N GLU A 266 4.53 1.41 21.86
CA GLU A 266 5.54 2.08 21.01
C GLU A 266 4.94 3.11 20.03
N LEU A 267 3.63 3.38 20.12
CA LEU A 267 2.94 4.24 19.17
C LEU A 267 3.42 5.70 19.27
N VAL A 268 4.05 6.19 18.21
CA VAL A 268 4.62 7.55 18.15
C VAL A 268 3.63 8.52 17.51
N LYS A 269 3.01 8.09 16.41
CA LYS A 269 2.13 8.94 15.60
C LYS A 269 0.85 8.22 15.22
N ALA A 270 -0.28 8.86 15.48
CA ALA A 270 -1.59 8.36 15.12
C ALA A 270 -2.40 9.43 14.36
N ASN A 271 -2.96 9.07 13.21
CA ASN A 271 -4.00 9.83 12.54
C ASN A 271 -5.26 8.97 12.47
N VAL A 272 -6.32 9.35 13.17
CA VAL A 272 -7.57 8.57 13.23
C VAL A 272 -8.74 9.44 12.78
N GLU A 273 -9.31 9.04 11.65
CA GLU A 273 -10.51 9.59 11.07
C GLU A 273 -11.56 8.49 11.01
N ALA A 274 -12.35 8.34 12.09
CA ALA A 274 -13.29 7.23 12.24
C ALA A 274 -14.56 7.60 13.02
N VAL A 275 -15.65 6.88 12.78
CA VAL A 275 -16.86 6.93 13.63
C VAL A 275 -16.60 5.98 14.79
N CYS A 276 -16.25 6.51 15.96
CA CYS A 276 -15.78 5.69 17.08
C CYS A 276 -16.82 5.70 18.20
N ASP A 277 -17.73 4.74 18.18
CA ASP A 277 -18.71 4.54 19.25
C ASP A 277 -18.08 3.79 20.45
N GLN A 278 -16.92 3.15 20.25
CA GLN A 278 -16.08 2.51 21.29
C GLN A 278 -14.88 3.39 21.65
N SER A 279 -15.16 4.62 22.07
CA SER A 279 -14.17 5.67 22.26
C SER A 279 -13.17 5.42 23.41
N GLU A 280 -13.55 4.66 24.44
CA GLU A 280 -12.70 4.42 25.62
C GLU A 280 -11.44 3.60 25.32
N SER A 281 -11.59 2.48 24.60
CA SER A 281 -10.47 1.58 24.27
C SER A 281 -9.48 2.22 23.30
N LEU A 282 -10.00 3.03 22.37
CA LEU A 282 -9.19 3.80 21.43
C LEU A 282 -8.35 4.85 22.17
N ILE A 283 -8.96 5.66 23.04
CA ILE A 283 -8.26 6.76 23.73
C ILE A 283 -7.16 6.20 24.65
N GLY A 284 -7.46 5.15 25.41
CA GLY A 284 -6.44 4.49 26.25
C GLY A 284 -5.24 4.01 25.43
N SER A 285 -5.48 3.45 24.25
CA SER A 285 -4.43 2.97 23.34
C SER A 285 -3.63 4.09 22.66
N LEU A 286 -4.12 5.32 22.71
CA LEU A 286 -3.48 6.51 22.14
C LEU A 286 -2.76 7.37 23.18
N ALA A 287 -2.81 7.04 24.47
CA ALA A 287 -2.26 7.88 25.54
C ALA A 287 -0.74 8.11 25.44
N SER A 288 0.00 7.18 24.83
CA SER A 288 1.47 7.23 24.69
C SER A 288 1.96 8.06 23.50
N VAL A 289 1.08 8.55 22.63
CA VAL A 289 1.49 9.14 21.35
C VAL A 289 2.09 10.54 21.51
N ARG A 290 3.06 10.85 20.64
CA ARG A 290 3.65 12.20 20.53
C ARG A 290 2.91 13.08 19.53
N HIS A 291 2.39 12.46 18.47
CA HIS A 291 1.70 13.16 17.39
C HIS A 291 0.31 12.54 17.17
N LEU A 292 -0.73 13.31 17.46
CA LEU A 292 -2.11 12.84 17.36
C LEU A 292 -2.91 13.73 16.41
N SER A 293 -3.56 13.12 15.42
CA SER A 293 -4.60 13.75 14.60
C SER A 293 -5.90 12.98 14.78
N LEU A 294 -6.96 13.64 15.24
CA LEU A 294 -8.27 13.01 15.47
C LEU A 294 -9.39 13.73 14.73
N CYS A 295 -10.24 12.93 14.09
CA CYS A 295 -11.48 13.37 13.46
C CYS A 295 -12.56 12.30 13.68
N SER A 296 -13.38 12.48 14.71
CA SER A 296 -14.51 11.59 15.01
C SER A 296 -15.84 12.33 15.07
N LYS A 297 -16.90 11.68 14.59
CA LYS A 297 -18.28 12.19 14.55
C LYS A 297 -19.20 11.58 15.63
N SER A 298 -18.68 10.76 16.55
CA SER A 298 -19.53 10.07 17.53
C SER A 298 -20.14 11.04 18.55
N SER A 299 -21.37 10.75 18.96
CA SER A 299 -22.25 11.58 19.79
C SER A 299 -22.18 11.30 21.29
N ASN A 300 -21.39 10.32 21.73
CA ASN A 300 -21.23 9.99 23.15
C ASN A 300 -19.85 9.39 23.41
N ILE A 301 -18.95 10.17 24.00
CA ILE A 301 -17.66 9.67 24.49
C ILE A 301 -17.65 9.85 26.01
N PRO A 302 -17.73 8.77 26.81
CA PRO A 302 -17.41 8.82 28.22
C PRO A 302 -15.89 8.87 28.32
N TYR A 303 -15.34 10.08 28.27
CA TYR A 303 -13.95 10.27 28.65
C TYR A 303 -13.87 9.96 30.16
N HIS A 304 -13.20 8.89 30.58
CA HIS A 304 -12.92 8.67 32.00
C HIS A 304 -11.94 9.72 32.52
N ALA A 305 -12.10 10.15 33.76
CA ALA A 305 -11.12 10.97 34.45
C ALA A 305 -9.88 10.08 34.72
N GLY A 306 -8.80 10.26 33.96
CA GLY A 306 -7.56 9.50 34.16
C GLY A 306 -6.73 9.19 32.92
N THR A 307 -7.24 9.38 31.70
CA THR A 307 -6.40 9.26 30.49
C THR A 307 -5.53 10.50 30.34
N SER A 308 -4.25 10.35 30.69
CA SER A 308 -3.25 11.42 30.57
C SER A 308 -2.42 11.29 29.29
N PHE A 309 -2.23 12.40 28.60
CA PHE A 309 -1.41 12.51 27.38
C PHE A 309 -0.04 13.11 27.70
N ALA A 310 0.71 12.46 28.59
CA ALA A 310 1.96 13.00 29.14
C ALA A 310 3.04 13.32 28.08
N PHE A 311 3.05 12.60 26.95
CA PHE A 311 4.08 12.71 25.91
C PHE A 311 3.63 13.47 24.66
N LEU A 312 2.44 14.05 24.66
CA LEU A 312 1.84 14.64 23.47
C LEU A 312 2.48 15.98 23.11
N GLU A 313 3.20 16.02 21.99
CA GLU A 313 3.89 17.21 21.48
C GLU A 313 3.08 17.93 20.38
N HIS A 314 2.31 17.18 19.59
CA HIS A 314 1.53 17.69 18.46
C HIS A 314 0.11 17.14 18.46
N LEU A 315 -0.87 18.04 18.46
CA LEU A 315 -2.30 17.70 18.41
C LEU A 315 -2.99 18.40 17.23
N GLU A 316 -3.64 17.63 16.37
CA GLU A 316 -4.54 18.11 15.33
C GLU A 316 -5.96 17.57 15.57
N LEU A 317 -6.95 18.45 15.73
CA LEU A 317 -8.35 18.06 15.94
C LEU A 317 -9.24 18.60 14.83
N CYS A 318 -10.19 17.80 14.35
CA CYS A 318 -11.28 18.28 13.49
C CYS A 318 -12.36 18.95 14.32
N THR A 319 -12.76 20.18 13.97
CA THR A 319 -13.88 20.88 14.62
C THR A 319 -15.24 20.51 14.04
N CYS A 320 -15.33 19.33 13.43
CA CYS A 320 -16.54 18.82 12.79
C CYS A 320 -17.55 18.21 13.78
N SER A 321 -17.17 18.06 15.05
CA SER A 321 -18.01 17.59 16.15
C SER A 321 -17.78 18.48 17.38
N SER A 322 -18.79 18.65 18.23
CA SER A 322 -18.70 19.47 19.44
C SER A 322 -17.82 18.84 20.52
N GLU A 323 -17.70 17.51 20.45
CA GLU A 323 -17.00 16.61 21.35
C GLU A 323 -15.47 16.80 21.29
N CYS A 324 -14.95 17.31 20.17
CA CYS A 324 -13.53 17.66 20.06
C CYS A 324 -13.10 18.69 21.11
N TRP A 325 -14.02 19.57 21.54
CA TRP A 325 -13.76 20.57 22.57
C TRP A 325 -13.66 19.96 23.98
N ASN A 326 -14.40 18.89 24.25
CA ASN A 326 -14.30 18.15 25.52
C ASN A 326 -12.96 17.42 25.65
N LEU A 327 -12.45 16.88 24.54
CA LEU A 327 -11.12 16.29 24.48
C LEU A 327 -10.05 17.35 24.66
N LEU A 328 -10.19 18.49 23.98
CA LEU A 328 -9.25 19.61 24.07
C LEU A 328 -9.18 20.19 25.49
N SER A 329 -10.31 20.39 26.17
CA SER A 329 -10.33 20.92 27.55
C SER A 329 -9.60 20.00 28.53
N ARG A 330 -9.73 18.68 28.38
CA ARG A 330 -9.05 17.68 29.22
C ARG A 330 -7.56 17.54 28.93
N ILE A 331 -7.17 17.61 27.66
CA ILE A 331 -5.73 17.62 27.31
C ILE A 331 -5.07 18.87 27.90
N ILE A 332 -5.73 20.04 27.83
CA ILE A 332 -5.20 21.30 28.36
C ILE A 332 -5.03 21.29 29.89
N THR A 333 -5.81 20.51 30.63
CA THR A 333 -5.69 20.44 32.09
C THR A 333 -4.50 19.63 32.60
N ASP A 334 -3.86 18.81 31.76
CA ASP A 334 -2.64 18.07 32.12
C ASP A 334 -1.40 18.98 32.01
N PRO A 335 -0.31 18.70 32.76
CA PRO A 335 0.98 19.36 32.55
C PRO A 335 1.54 18.97 31.18
N LEU A 336 1.20 19.76 30.17
CA LEU A 336 1.41 19.43 28.76
C LEU A 336 2.85 19.67 28.29
N THR A 337 3.40 18.70 27.57
CA THR A 337 4.55 18.85 26.66
C THR A 337 4.14 19.39 25.28
N LEU A 338 2.87 19.78 25.12
CA LEU A 338 2.26 20.18 23.86
C LEU A 338 2.92 21.44 23.30
N ARG A 339 3.47 21.31 22.08
CA ARG A 339 4.13 22.40 21.36
C ARG A 339 3.27 22.94 20.23
N VAL A 340 2.46 22.08 19.62
CA VAL A 340 1.66 22.43 18.45
C VAL A 340 0.22 21.94 18.65
N LEU A 341 -0.72 22.88 18.54
CA LEU A 341 -2.14 22.61 18.45
C LEU A 341 -2.67 23.15 17.13
N LYS A 342 -3.35 22.30 16.36
CA LYS A 342 -3.98 22.65 15.08
C LYS A 342 -5.43 22.23 15.07
N LEU A 343 -6.32 23.14 14.69
CA LEU A 343 -7.74 22.86 14.54
C LEU A 343 -8.11 22.87 13.04
N LYS A 344 -8.62 21.75 12.53
CA LYS A 344 -9.09 21.60 11.15
C LYS A 344 -10.48 22.21 11.06
N SER A 345 -10.61 23.27 10.23
CA SER A 345 -11.80 24.10 9.94
C SER A 345 -11.90 25.43 10.69
N VAL A 346 -11.02 25.71 11.65
CA VAL A 346 -10.71 27.06 12.16
C VAL A 346 -9.19 27.11 12.33
N VAL A 347 -8.44 27.89 11.55
CA VAL A 347 -6.99 27.98 11.75
C VAL A 347 -6.74 28.85 13.00
N LEU A 348 -6.77 28.20 14.16
CA LEU A 348 -6.24 28.72 15.41
C LEU A 348 -4.84 28.14 15.56
N VAL A 349 -3.82 28.99 15.46
CA VAL A 349 -2.45 28.62 15.85
C VAL A 349 -2.30 29.07 17.30
N VAL A 350 -2.26 28.11 18.22
CA VAL A 350 -1.91 28.38 19.62
C VAL A 350 -0.42 28.15 19.76
N ILE A 351 0.33 29.23 20.00
CA ILE A 351 1.78 29.17 20.26
C ILE A 351 1.98 29.22 21.77
N PHE A 352 2.63 28.19 22.31
CA PHE A 352 3.02 28.16 23.71
C PHE A 352 4.28 29.00 23.89
N HIS A 353 4.20 30.05 24.72
CA HIS A 353 5.36 30.81 25.17
C HIS A 353 5.47 30.65 26.69
N ASP A 354 6.64 30.21 27.15
CA ASP A 354 7.05 29.92 28.53
C ASP A 354 6.03 30.22 29.63
N GLY A 355 5.52 29.13 30.22
CA GLY A 355 4.95 29.13 31.55
C GLY A 355 3.45 29.35 31.63
N HIS A 356 2.89 30.48 31.21
CA HIS A 356 1.55 30.85 31.71
C HIS A 356 0.65 31.72 30.81
N ARG A 357 0.88 31.82 29.48
CA ARG A 357 -0.02 32.58 28.60
C ARG A 357 -0.41 31.84 27.32
N PHE A 358 -1.72 31.60 27.19
CA PHE A 358 -2.35 31.18 25.94
C PHE A 358 -2.46 32.38 24.99
N LEU A 359 -1.72 32.37 23.89
CA LEU A 359 -1.97 33.28 22.77
C LEU A 359 -2.76 32.53 21.68
N LEU A 360 -4.08 32.73 21.68
CA LEU A 360 -4.96 32.32 20.58
C LEU A 360 -4.75 33.30 19.42
N LYS A 361 -4.04 32.89 18.37
CA LYS A 361 -3.97 33.67 17.13
C LYS A 361 -4.92 33.06 16.10
N THR A 362 -6.06 33.71 15.91
CA THR A 362 -7.03 33.37 14.87
C THR A 362 -6.48 33.82 13.52
N VAL A 363 -6.14 32.88 12.64
CA VAL A 363 -5.92 33.18 11.22
C VAL A 363 -7.20 32.79 10.50
N ILE A 364 -8.05 33.77 10.21
CA ILE A 364 -9.21 33.54 9.35
C ILE A 364 -8.69 33.49 7.92
N GLU A 365 -8.41 32.30 7.40
CA GLU A 365 -8.35 32.12 5.93
C GLU A 365 -9.79 32.25 5.42
N LYS A 366 -10.15 33.45 4.95
CA LYS A 366 -11.32 33.64 4.09
C LYS A 366 -11.06 32.85 2.80
N LYS A 367 -11.87 31.82 2.56
CA LYS A 367 -11.91 31.11 1.29
C LYS A 367 -12.74 31.89 0.27
#